data_AF-A0A2E2D020-F1
#
_entry.id   AF-A0A2E2D020-F1
#
_cell.length_a   1.000
_cell.length_b   1.000
_cell.length_c   1.000
_cell.angle_alpha   90.00
_cell.angle_beta   90.00
_cell.angle_gamma   90.00
#
_symmetry.space_group_name_H-M   'P 1'
#
loop_
_entity.id
_entity.type
_entity.pdbx_description
1 polymer ?
#
loop_
_entity_poly.entity_id
_entity_poly.type
_entity_poly.pdbx_seq_one_letter_code
_entity_poly.pdbx_strand_id
1 'polypeptide(L)'
;MSNAGEQLQGFLNQLPEKELKILAAKIELDRGENRFGIPHDAIMALLRPRLAEMRAPRIFTPQRVLCLPFEDMLIFKDPDPKQPGKIARAAIGPMWNLLMDRVKPKWDPIADAFIAAQKKGDETTKNQTASALWALAAQTLKEWDTELGTDAGEIRAAAKKIGGTKRLEDLREMMAILAIADIVESLKEKLPRKPILNFTPEHVTIVKRHYDMVGDQAADHEVYLLLALMGRLLQPFPILKVFRALSRKLDDTLTSSTDLGIAGNIVIEALERDADAVAEAADAPNATETDVIAKAKRFSLAFKGITADIGIRRDGDWGKRMYGCRGKVSHAIENLVLSNAQDVILNMLPNKGKGIPDFSDFPDEAKFEMAERRARALGEASRMAEQIGLQSACQSKVNQLRKDLEQYAAKIIEKLPKVGPDNKPEASAHLATTVRLVELITNSDTA
;
A
#
# COMPACT_ATOMS: atom_id res chain seq x y z
N MET A 1 -8.07 42.14 -9.19
CA MET A 1 -7.13 41.92 -8.06
C MET A 1 -6.19 40.73 -8.36
N SER A 2 -5.37 40.75 -9.42
CA SER A 2 -4.46 39.62 -9.75
C SER A 2 -2.98 40.00 -9.93
N ASN A 3 -2.63 41.29 -10.01
CA ASN A 3 -1.27 41.70 -10.41
C ASN A 3 -0.20 41.40 -9.34
N ALA A 4 -0.51 41.56 -8.05
CA ALA A 4 0.47 41.40 -6.98
C ALA A 4 0.87 39.92 -6.73
N GLY A 5 -0.07 38.98 -6.89
CA GLY A 5 0.19 37.55 -6.70
C GLY A 5 1.05 36.97 -7.82
N GLU A 6 0.76 37.36 -9.07
CA GLU A 6 1.53 36.96 -10.26
C GLU A 6 2.95 37.57 -10.24
N GLN A 7 3.08 38.83 -9.83
CA GLN A 7 4.39 39.48 -9.65
C GLN A 7 5.22 38.82 -8.54
N LEU A 8 4.60 38.49 -7.41
CA LEU A 8 5.28 37.77 -6.33
C LEU A 8 5.71 36.38 -6.78
N GLN A 9 4.85 35.65 -7.49
CA GLN A 9 5.18 34.33 -8.02
C GLN A 9 6.30 34.39 -9.08
N GLY A 10 6.28 35.40 -9.95
CA GLY A 10 7.36 35.68 -10.90
C GLY A 10 8.70 35.95 -10.22
N PHE A 11 8.69 36.77 -9.16
CA PHE A 11 9.89 37.04 -8.34
C PHE A 11 10.41 35.78 -7.65
N LEU A 12 9.53 34.99 -7.01
CA LEU A 12 9.90 33.74 -6.35
C LEU A 12 10.46 32.69 -7.33
N ASN A 13 10.02 32.71 -8.60
CA ASN A 13 10.54 31.84 -9.64
C ASN A 13 11.93 32.26 -10.15
N GLN A 14 12.33 33.52 -9.96
CA GLN A 14 13.64 34.03 -10.34
C GLN A 14 14.70 33.89 -9.23
N LEU A 15 14.28 33.62 -7.99
CA LEU A 15 15.20 33.47 -6.86
C LEU A 15 16.11 32.23 -7.03
N PRO A 16 17.43 32.37 -6.77
CA PRO A 16 18.35 31.25 -6.64
C PRO A 16 17.92 30.27 -5.55
N GLU A 17 18.27 28.99 -5.73
CA GLU A 17 17.83 27.92 -4.83
C GLU A 17 18.17 28.16 -3.35
N LYS A 18 19.36 28.71 -3.10
CA LYS A 18 19.85 29.02 -1.75
C LYS A 18 18.99 30.09 -1.06
N GLU A 19 18.57 31.11 -1.81
CA GLU A 19 17.76 32.22 -1.30
C GLU A 19 16.31 31.79 -1.08
N LEU A 20 15.78 30.95 -1.97
CA LEU A 20 14.44 30.35 -1.82
C LEU A 20 14.35 29.49 -0.54
N LYS A 21 15.39 28.69 -0.25
CA LYS A 21 15.50 27.89 0.98
C LYS A 21 15.52 28.78 2.23
N ILE A 22 16.32 29.83 2.23
CA ILE A 22 16.41 30.79 3.34
C ILE A 22 15.09 31.54 3.54
N LEU A 23 14.41 31.92 2.46
CA LEU A 23 13.12 32.60 2.50
C LEU A 23 12.02 31.70 3.08
N ALA A 24 11.87 30.49 2.55
CA ALA A 24 10.92 29.50 3.06
C ALA A 24 11.15 29.18 4.53
N ALA A 25 12.43 29.04 4.92
CA ALA A 25 12.85 28.86 6.29
C ALA A 25 12.40 30.01 7.20
N LYS A 26 12.71 31.24 6.83
CA LYS A 26 12.35 32.43 7.61
C LYS A 26 10.84 32.60 7.75
N ILE A 27 10.07 32.31 6.70
CA ILE A 27 8.60 32.40 6.72
C ILE A 27 8.00 31.34 7.65
N GLU A 28 8.42 30.07 7.54
CA GLU A 28 7.91 29.01 8.43
C GLU A 28 8.27 29.25 9.90
N LEU A 29 9.45 29.83 10.17
CA LEU A 29 9.88 30.20 11.52
C LEU A 29 9.11 31.39 12.11
N ASP A 30 8.67 32.33 11.28
CA ASP A 30 7.92 33.52 11.71
C ASP A 30 6.41 33.25 11.85
N ARG A 31 5.92 32.09 11.40
CA ARG A 31 4.47 31.77 11.36
C ARG A 31 3.77 31.88 12.72
N GLY A 32 4.49 31.71 13.82
CA GLY A 32 3.95 31.82 15.19
C GLY A 32 4.05 33.22 15.81
N GLU A 33 4.97 34.06 15.35
CA GLU A 33 5.26 35.37 15.94
C GLU A 33 4.73 36.54 15.08
N ASN A 34 4.50 36.29 13.78
CA ASN A 34 4.06 37.25 12.77
C ASN A 34 4.85 38.57 12.80
N ARG A 35 6.17 38.52 13.02
CA ARG A 35 7.01 39.73 13.11
C ARG A 35 7.08 40.45 11.77
N PHE A 36 6.92 39.73 10.67
CA PHE A 36 6.96 40.32 9.34
C PHE A 36 5.60 40.89 8.86
N GLY A 37 4.49 40.60 9.54
CA GLY A 37 3.16 41.07 9.13
C GLY A 37 2.70 40.57 7.75
N ILE A 38 3.26 39.44 7.30
CA ILE A 38 3.02 38.87 5.96
C ILE A 38 2.02 37.70 6.01
N PRO A 39 1.26 37.43 4.94
CA PRO A 39 0.36 36.29 4.88
C PRO A 39 1.15 34.98 4.65
N HIS A 40 1.67 34.37 5.73
CA HIS A 40 2.56 33.19 5.66
C HIS A 40 1.96 32.03 4.87
N ASP A 41 0.68 31.71 5.08
CA ASP A 41 0.04 30.56 4.41
C ASP A 41 -0.10 30.78 2.90
N ALA A 42 -0.36 32.02 2.46
CA ALA A 42 -0.45 32.37 1.04
C ALA A 42 0.92 32.32 0.36
N ILE A 43 1.97 32.83 1.02
CA ILE A 43 3.33 32.80 0.47
C ILE A 43 3.86 31.36 0.45
N MET A 44 3.61 30.57 1.49
CA MET A 44 3.98 29.15 1.52
C MET A 44 3.23 28.34 0.47
N ALA A 45 1.97 28.65 0.16
CA ALA A 45 1.24 28.01 -0.92
C ALA A 45 1.94 28.22 -2.29
N LEU A 46 2.47 29.42 -2.53
CA LEU A 46 3.23 29.75 -3.75
C LEU A 46 4.63 29.11 -3.78
N LEU A 47 5.29 28.95 -2.63
CA LEU A 47 6.64 28.38 -2.52
C LEU A 47 6.67 26.84 -2.58
N ARG A 48 5.60 26.16 -2.15
CA ARG A 48 5.54 24.68 -2.01
C ARG A 48 5.91 23.90 -3.28
N PRO A 49 5.47 24.27 -4.51
CA PRO A 49 5.83 23.54 -5.73
C PRO A 49 7.35 23.53 -5.98
N ARG A 50 7.99 24.70 -5.90
CA ARG A 50 9.45 24.87 -6.12
C ARG A 50 10.28 24.20 -5.03
N LEU A 51 9.85 24.30 -3.77
CA LEU A 51 10.50 23.60 -2.65
C LEU A 51 10.38 22.07 -2.79
N ALA A 52 9.28 21.57 -3.38
CA ALA A 52 9.08 20.16 -3.65
C ALA A 52 10.00 19.65 -4.78
N GLU A 53 10.13 20.41 -5.87
CA GLU A 53 11.05 20.12 -6.98
C GLU A 53 12.51 20.10 -6.53
N MET A 54 12.94 21.12 -5.78
CA MET A 54 14.31 21.28 -5.31
C MET A 54 14.66 20.44 -4.07
N ARG A 55 13.69 19.70 -3.53
CA ARG A 55 13.82 18.90 -2.30
C ARG A 55 14.46 19.69 -1.16
N ALA A 56 14.03 20.93 -0.96
CA ALA A 56 14.58 21.79 0.07
C ALA A 56 14.42 21.16 1.47
N PRO A 57 15.43 21.25 2.35
CA PRO A 57 15.31 20.74 3.71
C PRO A 57 14.18 21.49 4.41
N ARG A 58 13.18 20.74 4.88
CA ARG A 58 12.00 21.30 5.54
C ARG A 58 12.42 21.83 6.91
N ILE A 59 11.99 23.05 7.22
CA ILE A 59 12.02 23.56 8.58
C ILE A 59 10.91 22.86 9.36
N PHE A 60 11.31 22.10 10.38
CA PHE A 60 10.36 21.50 11.30
C PHE A 60 9.94 22.54 12.31
N THR A 61 8.62 22.71 12.46
CA THR A 61 8.04 23.34 13.65
C THR A 61 8.05 22.31 14.79
N PRO A 62 8.06 22.72 16.06
CA PRO A 62 8.00 21.79 17.19
C PRO A 62 6.82 20.80 17.11
N GLN A 63 5.67 21.25 16.61
CA GLN A 63 4.52 20.37 16.35
C GLN A 63 4.80 19.32 15.27
N ARG A 64 5.53 19.66 14.20
CA ARG A 64 5.94 18.68 13.19
C ARG A 64 6.96 17.68 13.73
N VAL A 65 7.91 18.16 14.55
CA VAL A 65 8.88 17.28 15.23
C VAL A 65 8.15 16.24 16.07
N LEU A 66 7.16 16.68 16.86
CA LEU A 66 6.32 15.79 17.66
C LEU A 66 5.67 14.69 16.82
N CYS A 67 5.31 14.97 15.57
CA CYS A 67 4.65 14.00 14.69
C CYS A 67 5.59 13.02 13.99
N LEU A 68 6.91 13.24 14.00
CA LEU A 68 7.85 12.39 13.26
C LEU A 68 7.73 10.91 13.64
N PRO A 69 7.73 10.53 14.95
CA PRO A 69 7.71 9.13 15.37
C PRO A 69 6.51 8.33 14.83
N PHE A 70 5.32 8.93 14.81
CA PHE A 70 4.09 8.27 14.34
C PHE A 70 3.67 8.69 12.92
N GLU A 71 4.50 9.43 12.17
CA GLU A 71 4.12 9.97 10.85
C GLU A 71 3.68 8.88 9.87
N ASP A 72 4.27 7.69 9.96
CA ASP A 72 4.00 6.55 9.08
C ASP A 72 2.63 5.89 9.36
N MET A 73 2.03 6.16 10.52
CA MET A 73 0.69 5.69 10.89
C MET A 73 -0.42 6.68 10.48
N LEU A 74 -0.05 7.91 10.07
CA LEU A 74 -1.02 8.97 9.78
C LEU A 74 -1.77 8.77 8.46
N ILE A 75 -3.10 8.72 8.54
CA ILE A 75 -4.02 8.62 7.40
C ILE A 75 -4.98 9.81 7.33
N PHE A 76 -5.48 10.10 6.12
CA PHE A 76 -6.41 11.22 5.89
C PHE A 76 -7.86 10.86 6.22
N LYS A 77 -8.30 9.66 5.85
CA LYS A 77 -9.66 9.19 6.08
C LYS A 77 -9.71 8.43 7.39
N ASP A 78 -10.64 8.78 8.27
CA ASP A 78 -10.91 8.05 9.51
C ASP A 78 -11.51 6.68 9.18
N PRO A 79 -10.86 5.57 9.57
CA PRO A 79 -11.37 4.24 9.30
C PRO A 79 -12.61 3.97 10.17
N ASP A 80 -13.54 3.19 9.63
CA ASP A 80 -14.73 2.76 10.36
C ASP A 80 -14.97 1.27 10.13
N PRO A 81 -14.78 0.40 11.14
CA PRO A 81 -14.31 0.70 12.51
C PRO A 81 -12.85 1.18 12.57
N LYS A 82 -12.41 1.68 13.74
CA LYS A 82 -11.01 2.07 13.98
C LYS A 82 -10.09 0.86 13.76
N GLN A 83 -9.00 1.09 13.03
CA GLN A 83 -7.98 0.09 12.74
C GLN A 83 -6.70 0.39 13.55
N PRO A 84 -6.09 -0.61 14.19
CA PRO A 84 -4.80 -0.43 14.85
C PRO A 84 -3.71 0.04 13.88
N GLY A 85 -2.88 0.98 14.31
CA GLY A 85 -1.77 1.50 13.50
C GLY A 85 -2.19 2.48 12.40
N LYS A 86 -3.45 2.91 12.41
CA LYS A 86 -4.05 3.84 11.46
C LYS A 86 -4.60 5.06 12.19
N ILE A 87 -3.76 6.07 12.34
CA ILE A 87 -4.03 7.28 13.11
C ILE A 87 -4.64 8.35 12.21
N ALA A 88 -5.83 8.85 12.52
CA ALA A 88 -6.43 9.93 11.73
C ALA A 88 -5.62 11.23 11.92
N ARG A 89 -5.24 11.89 10.82
CA ARG A 89 -4.57 13.21 10.89
C ARG A 89 -5.35 14.25 11.68
N ALA A 90 -6.68 14.13 11.71
CA ALA A 90 -7.56 14.99 12.49
C ALA A 90 -7.30 14.90 14.00
N ALA A 91 -6.69 13.83 14.50
CA ALA A 91 -6.38 13.65 15.92
C ALA A 91 -5.15 14.47 16.39
N ILE A 92 -4.33 15.00 15.48
CA ILE A 92 -3.15 15.81 15.81
C ILE A 92 -3.54 17.10 16.53
N GLY A 93 -4.58 17.80 16.07
CA GLY A 93 -5.04 19.06 16.66
C GLY A 93 -5.49 18.90 18.11
N PRO A 94 -6.44 17.97 18.40
CA PRO A 94 -6.86 17.66 19.76
C PRO A 94 -5.70 17.25 20.69
N MET A 95 -4.79 16.37 20.23
CA MET A 95 -3.62 15.98 21.00
C MET A 95 -2.72 17.18 21.30
N TRP A 96 -2.44 18.02 20.31
CA TRP A 96 -1.59 19.19 20.46
C TRP A 96 -2.16 20.18 21.47
N ASN A 97 -3.46 20.49 21.38
CA ASN A 97 -4.10 21.41 22.31
C ASN A 97 -4.05 20.86 23.75
N LEU A 98 -4.43 19.59 23.93
CA LEU A 98 -4.35 18.91 25.22
C LEU A 98 -2.95 18.96 25.82
N LEU A 99 -1.92 18.70 25.00
CA LEU A 99 -0.53 18.73 25.42
C LEU A 99 -0.11 20.14 25.84
N MET A 100 -0.38 21.15 25.01
CA MET A 100 0.02 22.54 25.26
C MET A 100 -0.64 23.13 26.50
N ASP A 101 -1.91 22.80 26.76
CA ASP A 101 -2.62 23.24 27.96
C ASP A 101 -1.94 22.78 29.26
N ARG A 102 -1.19 21.66 29.21
CA ARG A 102 -0.55 21.05 30.38
C ARG A 102 0.93 21.39 30.51
N VAL A 103 1.65 21.49 29.40
CA VAL A 103 3.12 21.43 29.43
C VAL A 103 3.82 22.66 28.83
N LYS A 104 3.07 23.66 28.36
CA LYS A 104 3.62 24.84 27.67
C LYS A 104 4.83 25.50 28.36
N PRO A 105 4.84 25.77 29.68
CA PRO A 105 5.99 26.40 30.34
C PRO A 105 7.28 25.58 30.27
N LYS A 106 7.17 24.24 30.26
CA LYS A 106 8.32 23.32 30.11
C LYS A 106 8.66 23.07 28.64
N TRP A 107 7.68 23.17 27.75
CA TRP A 107 7.82 22.93 26.32
C TRP A 107 8.57 24.06 25.60
N ASP A 108 8.16 25.31 25.83
CA ASP A 108 8.65 26.47 25.07
C ASP A 108 10.19 26.59 25.09
N PRO A 109 10.90 26.42 26.23
CA PRO A 109 12.37 26.49 26.24
C PRO A 109 13.06 25.41 25.39
N ILE A 110 12.51 24.19 25.37
CA ILE A 110 13.06 23.08 24.58
C ILE A 110 12.78 23.31 23.09
N ALA A 111 11.57 23.79 22.77
CA ALA A 111 11.17 24.15 21.42
C ALA A 111 12.02 25.29 20.84
N ASP A 112 12.31 26.32 21.63
CA ASP A 112 13.17 27.43 21.23
C ASP A 112 14.61 26.97 20.98
N ALA A 113 15.14 26.09 21.84
CA ALA A 113 16.44 25.47 21.66
C ALA A 113 16.50 24.62 20.37
N PHE A 114 15.46 23.83 20.10
CA PHE A 114 15.32 23.07 18.85
C PHE A 114 15.35 24.00 17.63
N ILE A 115 14.55 25.06 17.64
CA ILE A 115 14.48 26.05 16.55
C ILE A 115 15.84 26.73 16.35
N ALA A 116 16.52 27.10 17.43
CA ALA A 116 17.84 27.71 17.37
C ALA A 116 18.90 26.75 16.81
N ALA A 117 18.88 25.48 17.22
CA ALA A 117 19.79 24.45 16.70
C ALA A 117 19.56 24.20 15.19
N GLN A 118 18.29 24.10 14.77
CA GLN A 118 17.93 23.94 13.36
C GLN A 118 18.38 25.14 12.51
N LYS A 119 18.25 26.38 13.01
CA LYS A 119 18.75 27.59 12.34
C LYS A 119 20.28 27.58 12.18
N LYS A 120 21.00 27.00 13.14
CA LYS A 120 22.47 26.92 13.14
C LYS A 120 23.02 25.70 12.38
N GLY A 121 22.17 24.75 12.00
CA GLY A 121 22.61 23.47 11.43
C GLY A 121 23.30 22.55 12.44
N ASP A 122 23.04 22.74 13.73
CA ASP A 122 23.57 21.89 14.80
C ASP A 122 22.70 20.65 14.95
N GLU A 123 23.05 19.60 14.20
CA GLU A 123 22.33 18.32 14.18
C GLU A 123 22.31 17.62 15.55
N THR A 124 23.36 17.79 16.36
CA THR A 124 23.45 17.13 17.68
C THR A 124 22.44 17.74 18.64
N THR A 125 22.46 19.06 18.80
CA THR A 125 21.51 19.76 19.68
C THR A 125 20.08 19.63 19.15
N LYS A 126 19.90 19.65 17.82
CA LYS A 126 18.59 19.45 17.19
C LYS A 126 18.00 18.08 17.55
N ASN A 127 18.80 17.01 17.47
CA ASN A 127 18.32 15.66 17.79
C ASN A 127 18.08 15.47 19.29
N GLN A 128 18.95 16.03 20.15
CA GLN A 128 18.76 16.01 21.60
C GLN A 128 17.48 16.73 22.03
N THR A 129 17.22 17.92 21.47
CA THR A 129 16.01 18.68 21.77
C THR A 129 14.76 18.02 21.20
N ALA A 130 14.84 17.36 20.04
CA ALA A 130 13.73 16.55 19.51
C ALA A 130 13.38 15.38 20.44
N SER A 131 14.38 14.61 20.89
CA SER A 131 14.21 13.54 21.88
C SER A 131 13.58 14.05 23.19
N ALA A 132 14.04 15.21 23.69
CA ALA A 132 13.47 15.82 24.89
C ALA A 132 12.00 16.25 24.70
N LEU A 133 11.63 16.78 23.53
CA LEU A 133 10.23 17.11 23.22
C LEU A 133 9.35 15.85 23.17
N TRP A 134 9.83 14.76 22.57
CA TRP A 134 9.09 13.49 22.53
C TRP A 134 8.90 12.89 23.92
N ALA A 135 9.96 12.84 24.73
CA ALA A 135 9.90 12.32 26.10
C ALA A 135 8.94 13.13 26.96
N LEU A 136 9.00 14.46 26.89
CA LEU A 136 8.10 15.35 27.62
C LEU A 136 6.63 15.15 27.20
N ALA A 137 6.39 14.96 25.90
CA ALA A 137 5.04 14.70 25.39
C ALA A 137 4.51 13.33 25.82
N ALA A 138 5.32 12.27 25.69
CA ALA A 138 4.96 10.92 26.10
C ALA A 138 4.59 10.87 27.59
N GLN A 139 5.42 11.50 28.43
CA GLN A 139 5.17 11.58 29.87
C GLN A 139 3.87 12.34 30.19
N THR A 140 3.67 13.52 29.59
CA THR A 140 2.48 14.35 29.86
C THR A 140 1.19 13.64 29.43
N LEU A 141 1.21 12.97 28.27
CA LEU A 141 0.04 12.23 27.78
C LEU A 141 -0.23 10.99 28.64
N LYS A 142 0.82 10.32 29.14
CA LYS A 142 0.69 9.17 30.05
C LYS A 142 0.11 9.56 31.40
N GLU A 143 0.56 10.69 31.97
CA GLU A 143 -0.01 11.25 33.19
C GLU A 143 -1.50 11.55 32.99
N TRP A 144 -1.86 12.19 31.87
CA TRP A 144 -3.25 12.45 31.52
C TRP A 144 -4.10 11.17 31.35
N ASP A 145 -3.60 10.14 30.66
CA ASP A 145 -4.34 8.88 30.48
C ASP A 145 -4.47 8.12 31.81
N THR A 146 -3.49 8.24 32.70
CA THR A 146 -3.55 7.68 34.06
C THR A 146 -4.61 8.39 34.92
N GLU A 147 -4.73 9.72 34.81
CA GLU A 147 -5.76 10.52 35.50
C GLU A 147 -7.19 10.12 35.11
N LEU A 148 -7.41 9.64 33.87
CA LEU A 148 -8.73 9.13 33.44
C LEU A 148 -9.15 7.84 34.14
N GLY A 149 -8.18 7.11 34.72
CA GLY A 149 -8.41 5.84 35.39
C GLY A 149 -9.12 4.80 34.52
N THR A 150 -9.93 3.97 35.16
CA THR A 150 -10.73 2.92 34.49
C THR A 150 -12.24 3.21 34.51
N ASP A 151 -12.65 4.40 34.96
CA ASP A 151 -14.07 4.76 35.02
C ASP A 151 -14.65 4.99 33.63
N ALA A 152 -15.70 4.24 33.29
CA ALA A 152 -16.31 4.30 31.96
C ALA A 152 -16.98 5.65 31.66
N GLY A 153 -17.42 6.39 32.68
CA GLY A 153 -18.02 7.72 32.56
C GLY A 153 -16.96 8.77 32.22
N GLU A 154 -15.84 8.77 32.93
CA GLU A 154 -14.70 9.66 32.69
C GLU A 154 -14.06 9.41 31.32
N ILE A 155 -13.86 8.15 30.94
CA ILE A 155 -13.36 7.77 29.62
C ILE A 155 -14.28 8.28 28.51
N ARG A 156 -15.61 8.13 28.66
CA ARG A 156 -16.58 8.66 27.68
C ARG A 156 -16.56 10.19 27.62
N ALA A 157 -16.44 10.87 28.76
CA ALA A 157 -16.37 12.31 28.81
C ALA A 157 -15.09 12.83 28.12
N ALA A 158 -13.96 12.19 28.35
CA ALA A 158 -12.69 12.48 27.68
C ALA A 158 -12.77 12.22 26.17
N ALA A 159 -13.30 11.07 25.76
CA ALA A 159 -13.53 10.75 24.36
C ALA A 159 -14.38 11.85 23.68
N LYS A 160 -15.47 12.30 24.31
CA LYS A 160 -16.32 13.39 23.78
C LYS A 160 -15.54 14.69 23.58
N LYS A 161 -14.67 15.07 24.52
CA LYS A 161 -13.84 16.29 24.43
C LYS A 161 -12.81 16.21 23.29
N ILE A 162 -12.28 15.02 23.02
CA ILE A 162 -11.22 14.78 22.03
C ILE A 162 -11.77 14.48 20.63
N GLY A 163 -13.09 14.32 20.49
CA GLY A 163 -13.77 14.14 19.20
C GLY A 163 -14.25 12.72 18.92
N GLY A 164 -14.34 11.87 19.94
CA GLY A 164 -14.92 10.52 19.90
C GLY A 164 -13.96 9.44 20.41
N THR A 165 -14.49 8.23 20.57
CA THR A 165 -13.72 7.06 21.05
C THR A 165 -12.55 6.72 20.14
N LYS A 166 -12.75 6.75 18.82
CA LYS A 166 -11.68 6.52 17.83
C LYS A 166 -10.51 7.50 17.98
N ARG A 167 -10.79 8.76 18.35
CA ARG A 167 -9.74 9.78 18.55
C ARG A 167 -8.99 9.55 19.86
N LEU A 168 -9.69 9.10 20.90
CA LEU A 168 -9.06 8.68 22.15
C LEU A 168 -8.09 7.51 21.91
N GLU A 169 -8.50 6.52 21.11
CA GLU A 169 -7.65 5.40 20.68
C GLU A 169 -6.44 5.88 19.87
N ASP A 170 -6.64 6.79 18.90
CA ASP A 170 -5.54 7.43 18.15
C ASP A 170 -4.54 8.15 19.07
N LEU A 171 -5.02 8.88 20.09
CA LEU A 171 -4.14 9.56 21.06
C LEU A 171 -3.31 8.57 21.86
N ARG A 172 -3.88 7.42 22.26
CA ARG A 172 -3.15 6.36 22.96
C ARG A 172 -2.08 5.72 22.08
N GLU A 173 -2.36 5.51 20.79
CA GLU A 173 -1.35 5.04 19.83
C GLU A 173 -0.21 6.06 19.65
N MET A 174 -0.55 7.36 19.53
CA MET A 174 0.46 8.43 19.45
C MET A 174 1.33 8.47 20.72
N MET A 175 0.72 8.40 21.89
CA MET A 175 1.41 8.37 23.19
C MET A 175 2.38 7.19 23.28
N ALA A 176 1.94 5.98 22.92
CA ALA A 176 2.78 4.78 22.98
C ALA A 176 3.99 4.89 22.03
N ILE A 177 3.79 5.38 20.80
CA ILE A 177 4.89 5.61 19.86
C ILE A 177 5.86 6.69 20.37
N LEU A 178 5.36 7.77 20.97
CA LEU A 178 6.21 8.83 21.53
C LEU A 178 7.12 8.30 22.65
N ALA A 179 6.66 7.32 23.44
CA ALA A 179 7.46 6.70 24.49
C ALA A 179 8.68 5.92 23.95
N ILE A 180 8.66 5.52 22.68
CA ILE A 180 9.74 4.80 21.99
C ILE A 180 10.29 5.58 20.78
N ALA A 181 10.09 6.91 20.76
CA ALA A 181 10.34 7.76 19.60
C ALA A 181 11.77 7.65 19.05
N ASP A 182 12.79 7.68 19.92
CA ASP A 182 14.19 7.59 19.51
C ASP A 182 14.52 6.27 18.81
N ILE A 183 13.96 5.15 19.30
CA ILE A 183 14.14 3.84 18.68
C ILE A 183 13.46 3.80 17.30
N VAL A 184 12.24 4.34 17.20
CA VAL A 184 11.47 4.39 15.96
C VAL A 184 12.17 5.26 14.91
N GLU A 185 12.66 6.45 15.27
CA GLU A 185 13.38 7.32 14.33
C GLU A 185 14.74 6.71 13.93
N SER A 186 15.48 6.10 14.86
CA SER A 186 16.72 5.38 14.53
C SER A 186 16.48 4.19 13.58
N LEU A 187 15.34 3.50 13.72
CA LEU A 187 14.94 2.45 12.78
C LEU A 187 14.68 3.04 11.39
N LYS A 188 13.94 4.17 11.31
CA LYS A 188 13.60 4.82 10.04
C LYS A 188 14.84 5.28 9.27
N GLU A 189 15.88 5.74 9.96
CA GLU A 189 17.16 6.13 9.35
C GLU A 189 17.91 4.95 8.71
N LYS A 190 17.76 3.75 9.28
CA LYS A 190 18.42 2.52 8.81
C LYS A 190 17.63 1.75 7.77
N LEU A 191 16.36 2.11 7.54
CA LEU A 191 15.50 1.50 6.55
C LEU A 191 15.42 2.35 5.28
N PRO A 192 15.07 1.74 4.12
CA PRO A 192 14.76 2.50 2.93
C PRO A 192 13.65 3.53 3.18
N ARG A 193 13.64 4.57 2.33
CA ARG A 193 12.57 5.56 2.34
C ARG A 193 11.23 4.89 2.01
N LYS A 194 10.15 5.38 2.62
CA LYS A 194 8.79 4.93 2.31
C LYS A 194 8.36 5.36 0.89
N PRO A 195 7.58 4.55 0.17
CA PRO A 195 7.21 3.18 0.51
C PRO A 195 8.38 2.20 0.29
N ILE A 196 8.56 1.26 1.22
CA ILE A 196 9.56 0.18 1.10
C ILE A 196 9.01 -0.86 0.13
N LEU A 197 9.63 -0.95 -1.05
CA LEU A 197 9.26 -1.90 -2.11
C LEU A 197 9.87 -3.28 -1.89
N ASN A 198 11.15 -3.33 -1.51
CA ASN A 198 11.88 -4.57 -1.29
C ASN A 198 12.32 -4.68 0.18
N PHE A 199 11.77 -5.67 0.87
CA PHE A 199 12.05 -5.94 2.29
C PHE A 199 12.95 -7.18 2.41
N THR A 200 14.24 -6.93 2.57
CA THR A 200 15.34 -7.92 2.52
C THR A 200 15.64 -8.53 3.89
N PRO A 201 16.40 -9.64 3.96
CA PRO A 201 16.82 -10.25 5.22
C PRO A 201 17.64 -9.31 6.14
N GLU A 202 18.42 -8.40 5.57
CA GLU A 202 19.16 -7.38 6.32
C GLU A 202 18.20 -6.43 7.04
N HIS A 203 17.14 -5.98 6.36
CA HIS A 203 16.10 -5.15 6.99
C HIS A 203 15.41 -5.90 8.13
N VAL A 204 15.12 -7.19 7.97
CA VAL A 204 14.54 -8.02 9.05
C VAL A 204 15.45 -8.05 10.28
N THR A 205 16.76 -8.20 10.08
CA THR A 205 17.75 -8.20 11.18
C THR A 205 17.80 -6.85 11.90
N ILE A 206 17.75 -5.75 11.14
CA ILE A 206 17.68 -4.40 11.70
C ILE A 206 16.41 -4.23 12.53
N VAL A 207 15.25 -4.62 11.99
CA VAL A 207 13.96 -4.50 12.69
C VAL A 207 13.96 -5.32 13.98
N LYS A 208 14.44 -6.58 13.93
CA LYS A 208 14.54 -7.43 15.12
C LYS A 208 15.35 -6.78 16.24
N ARG A 209 16.50 -6.18 15.91
CA ARG A 209 17.31 -5.47 16.91
C ARG A 209 16.54 -4.32 17.55
N HIS A 210 15.80 -3.54 16.77
CA HIS A 210 15.02 -2.42 17.32
C HIS A 210 13.81 -2.90 18.11
N TYR A 211 13.23 -4.05 17.72
CA TYR A 211 12.17 -4.71 18.48
C TYR A 211 12.68 -5.11 19.87
N ASP A 212 13.84 -5.78 19.95
CA ASP A 212 14.47 -6.15 21.22
C ASP A 212 14.79 -4.90 22.08
N MET A 213 15.30 -3.83 21.46
CA MET A 213 15.53 -2.54 22.15
C MET A 213 14.25 -1.92 22.73
N VAL A 214 13.11 -2.06 22.04
CA VAL A 214 11.83 -1.59 22.57
C VAL A 214 11.44 -2.41 23.79
N GLY A 215 11.52 -3.74 23.73
CA GLY A 215 11.20 -4.61 24.87
C GLY A 215 12.05 -4.32 26.10
N ASP A 216 13.34 -3.99 25.91
CA ASP A 216 14.25 -3.61 26.99
C ASP A 216 13.91 -2.23 27.61
N GLN A 217 13.46 -1.26 26.79
CA GLN A 217 13.19 0.12 27.24
C GLN A 217 11.76 0.31 27.79
N ALA A 218 10.77 -0.25 27.10
CA ALA A 218 9.36 -0.04 27.33
C ALA A 218 8.59 -1.32 26.94
N ALA A 219 8.49 -2.26 27.87
CA ALA A 219 7.70 -3.47 27.69
C ALA A 219 6.26 -3.14 27.25
N ASP A 220 5.69 -4.04 26.43
CA ASP A 220 4.36 -3.94 25.82
C ASP A 220 4.21 -2.85 24.74
N HIS A 221 5.32 -2.22 24.32
CA HIS A 221 5.31 -1.21 23.24
C HIS A 221 5.78 -1.76 21.89
N GLU A 222 6.22 -3.01 21.84
CA GLU A 222 6.80 -3.62 20.66
C GLU A 222 5.82 -3.71 19.49
N VAL A 223 4.52 -3.94 19.76
CA VAL A 223 3.45 -3.87 18.76
C VAL A 223 3.44 -2.55 18.00
N TYR A 224 3.68 -1.42 18.68
CA TYR A 224 3.61 -0.11 18.05
C TYR A 224 4.77 0.11 17.07
N LEU A 225 5.96 -0.44 17.37
CA LEU A 225 7.07 -0.47 16.41
C LEU A 225 6.68 -1.23 15.14
N LEU A 226 6.02 -2.38 15.27
CA LEU A 226 5.54 -3.17 14.14
C LEU A 226 4.48 -2.41 13.34
N LEU A 227 3.53 -1.75 14.01
CA LEU A 227 2.50 -0.93 13.35
C LEU A 227 3.09 0.25 12.58
N ALA A 228 4.07 0.94 13.16
CA ALA A 228 4.80 2.03 12.48
C ALA A 228 5.57 1.51 11.25
N LEU A 229 6.22 0.34 11.36
CA LEU A 229 6.91 -0.30 10.24
C LEU A 229 5.92 -0.69 9.12
N MET A 230 4.75 -1.24 9.46
CA MET A 230 3.72 -1.59 8.48
C MET A 230 3.24 -0.38 7.69
N GLY A 231 3.20 0.81 8.31
CA GLY A 231 2.92 2.09 7.64
C GLY A 231 3.94 2.48 6.56
N ARG A 232 5.17 1.94 6.62
CA ARG A 232 6.24 2.19 5.64
C ARG A 232 6.26 1.20 4.48
N LEU A 233 5.70 0.02 4.65
CA LEU A 233 5.72 -1.02 3.63
C LEU A 233 4.69 -0.71 2.53
N LEU A 234 5.03 -1.02 1.27
CA LEU A 234 4.05 -0.89 0.17
C LEU A 234 2.82 -1.77 0.42
N GLN A 235 3.03 -2.95 0.99
CA GLN A 235 2.00 -3.90 1.40
C GLN A 235 2.36 -4.44 2.79
N PRO A 236 1.39 -4.84 3.62
CA PRO A 236 1.67 -5.22 5.00
C PRO A 236 2.33 -6.59 5.16
N PHE A 237 2.13 -7.54 4.22
CA PHE A 237 2.59 -8.94 4.36
C PHE A 237 4.11 -9.17 4.54
N PRO A 238 5.05 -8.32 4.05
CA PRO A 238 6.47 -8.53 4.33
C PRO A 238 6.82 -8.47 5.82
N ILE A 239 5.95 -7.89 6.67
CA ILE A 239 6.11 -7.90 8.13
C ILE A 239 6.21 -9.32 8.69
N LEU A 240 5.61 -10.31 8.03
CA LEU A 240 5.60 -11.69 8.47
C LEU A 240 7.00 -12.33 8.49
N LYS A 241 7.93 -11.81 7.68
CA LYS A 241 9.36 -12.18 7.77
C LYS A 241 9.97 -11.81 9.12
N VAL A 242 9.54 -10.69 9.70
CA VAL A 242 9.95 -10.26 11.05
C VAL A 242 9.36 -11.22 12.06
N PHE A 243 8.09 -11.60 11.94
CA PHE A 243 7.44 -12.51 12.88
C PHE A 243 8.15 -13.86 12.95
N ARG A 244 8.53 -14.41 11.78
CA ARG A 244 9.36 -15.61 11.69
C ARG A 244 10.71 -15.43 12.39
N ALA A 245 11.36 -14.28 12.26
CA ALA A 245 12.66 -14.05 12.89
C ALA A 245 12.58 -13.84 14.41
N LEU A 246 11.44 -13.39 14.91
CA LEU A 246 11.15 -13.20 16.34
C LEU A 246 10.70 -14.51 17.00
N SER A 247 9.91 -15.33 16.31
CA SER A 247 9.38 -16.57 16.86
C SER A 247 10.32 -17.76 16.65
N ARG A 248 10.68 -18.47 17.74
CA ARG A 248 11.46 -19.72 17.66
C ARG A 248 10.59 -20.95 17.31
N LYS A 249 9.26 -20.84 17.44
CA LYS A 249 8.23 -21.84 17.10
C LYS A 249 6.91 -21.09 16.80
N LEU A 250 6.52 -20.96 15.54
CA LEU A 250 5.17 -20.49 15.22
C LEU A 250 4.18 -21.65 15.41
N ASP A 251 3.36 -21.59 16.45
CA ASP A 251 2.09 -22.29 16.52
C ASP A 251 0.99 -21.23 16.60
N ASP A 252 0.03 -21.27 15.66
CA ASP A 252 -1.11 -20.33 15.51
C ASP A 252 -1.88 -20.08 16.83
N THR A 253 -1.78 -20.98 17.80
CA THR A 253 -2.40 -20.92 19.12
C THR A 253 -1.76 -19.92 20.08
N LEU A 254 -0.51 -19.47 19.85
CA LEU A 254 0.18 -18.48 20.71
C LEU A 254 0.10 -17.04 20.17
N THR A 255 -0.42 -16.85 18.96
CA THR A 255 -0.44 -15.55 18.27
C THR A 255 -1.75 -14.80 18.36
N SER A 256 -2.85 -15.38 18.87
CA SER A 256 -4.14 -14.69 18.97
C SER A 256 -4.25 -13.70 20.15
N SER A 257 -3.31 -13.73 21.10
CA SER A 257 -3.30 -12.87 22.30
C SER A 257 -1.99 -12.10 22.49
N THR A 258 -1.15 -11.99 21.46
CA THR A 258 0.16 -11.30 21.51
C THR A 258 0.20 -10.14 20.51
N ASP A 259 1.18 -9.24 20.66
CA ASP A 259 1.50 -8.14 19.75
C ASP A 259 1.54 -8.55 18.26
N LEU A 260 2.01 -9.78 18.00
CA LEU A 260 2.07 -10.37 16.66
C LEU A 260 0.67 -10.68 16.10
N GLY A 261 -0.31 -10.93 16.95
CA GLY A 261 -1.70 -11.17 16.58
C GLY A 261 -2.37 -9.96 15.96
N ILE A 262 -2.18 -8.78 16.55
CA ILE A 262 -2.73 -7.52 16.04
C ILE A 262 -2.18 -7.25 14.64
N ALA A 263 -0.85 -7.29 14.49
CA ALA A 263 -0.21 -7.02 13.21
C ALA A 263 -0.47 -8.14 12.17
N GLY A 264 -0.64 -9.40 12.60
CA GLY A 264 -1.08 -10.50 11.74
C GLY A 264 -2.52 -10.33 11.23
N ASN A 265 -3.44 -9.89 12.10
CA ASN A 265 -4.82 -9.58 11.70
C ASN A 265 -4.87 -8.51 10.61
N ILE A 266 -4.06 -7.44 10.72
CA ILE A 266 -3.98 -6.39 9.70
C ILE A 266 -3.53 -6.96 8.34
N VAL A 267 -2.62 -7.95 8.33
CA VAL A 267 -2.18 -8.62 7.09
C VAL A 267 -3.32 -9.43 6.49
N ILE A 268 -4.04 -10.20 7.29
CA ILE A 268 -5.18 -11.00 6.81
C ILE A 268 -6.32 -10.10 6.31
N GLU A 269 -6.64 -9.01 7.02
CA GLU A 269 -7.64 -8.03 6.58
C GLU A 269 -7.23 -7.34 5.27
N ALA A 270 -5.93 -7.13 5.03
CA ALA A 270 -5.46 -6.60 3.75
C ALA A 270 -5.64 -7.60 2.62
N LEU A 271 -5.42 -8.89 2.89
CA LEU A 271 -5.69 -9.97 1.93
C LEU A 271 -7.18 -10.10 1.63
N GLU A 272 -8.04 -9.98 2.65
CA GLU A 272 -9.51 -9.97 2.50
C GLU A 272 -9.96 -8.82 1.61
N ARG A 273 -9.46 -7.60 1.85
CA ARG A 273 -9.72 -6.44 0.99
C ARG A 273 -9.29 -6.67 -0.45
N ASP A 274 -8.16 -7.32 -0.68
CA ASP A 274 -7.70 -7.63 -2.04
C ASP A 274 -8.60 -8.68 -2.71
N ALA A 275 -9.12 -9.67 -1.96
CA ALA A 275 -10.06 -10.66 -2.47
C ALA A 275 -11.44 -10.07 -2.76
N ASP A 276 -11.96 -9.22 -1.87
CA ASP A 276 -13.24 -8.53 -2.06
C ASP A 276 -13.16 -7.59 -3.28
N ALA A 277 -12.04 -6.89 -3.46
CA ALA A 277 -11.84 -6.05 -4.64
C ALA A 277 -11.86 -6.85 -5.96
N VAL A 278 -11.40 -8.11 -5.97
CA VAL A 278 -11.51 -9.00 -7.13
C VAL A 278 -12.98 -9.38 -7.39
N ALA A 279 -13.71 -9.77 -6.34
CA ALA A 279 -15.11 -10.15 -6.45
C ALA A 279 -15.97 -8.97 -6.94
N GLU A 280 -15.82 -7.80 -6.31
CA GLU A 280 -16.52 -6.57 -6.71
C GLU A 280 -16.25 -6.18 -8.17
N ALA A 281 -15.00 -6.35 -8.64
CA ALA A 281 -14.65 -6.07 -10.03
C ALA A 281 -15.24 -7.07 -11.02
N ALA A 282 -15.45 -8.32 -10.60
CA ALA A 282 -16.09 -9.35 -11.42
C ALA A 282 -17.61 -9.19 -11.48
N ASP A 283 -18.23 -8.69 -10.40
CA ASP A 283 -19.67 -8.45 -10.31
C ASP A 283 -20.11 -7.08 -10.89
N ALA A 284 -19.15 -6.21 -11.23
CA ALA A 284 -19.44 -4.91 -11.81
C ALA A 284 -20.19 -5.02 -13.16
N PRO A 285 -21.17 -4.15 -13.47
CA PRO A 285 -21.93 -4.21 -14.73
C PRO A 285 -21.06 -4.12 -16.00
N ASN A 286 -19.88 -3.51 -15.88
CA ASN A 286 -18.88 -3.36 -16.94
C ASN A 286 -17.57 -4.11 -16.59
N ALA A 287 -17.68 -5.22 -15.86
CA ALA A 287 -16.53 -6.06 -15.50
C ALA A 287 -15.66 -6.36 -16.73
N THR A 288 -14.36 -6.10 -16.59
CA THR A 288 -13.37 -6.43 -17.64
C THR A 288 -12.41 -7.46 -17.10
N GLU A 289 -12.01 -8.42 -17.95
CA GLU A 289 -11.05 -9.43 -17.53
C GLU A 289 -9.71 -8.78 -17.12
N THR A 290 -9.33 -7.68 -17.76
CA THR A 290 -8.09 -6.94 -17.45
C THR A 290 -8.08 -6.41 -16.01
N ASP A 291 -9.16 -5.77 -15.54
CA ASP A 291 -9.20 -5.24 -14.17
C ASP A 291 -9.23 -6.38 -13.14
N VAL A 292 -10.07 -7.40 -13.36
CA VAL A 292 -10.15 -8.56 -12.46
C VAL A 292 -8.81 -9.29 -12.37
N ILE A 293 -8.12 -9.52 -13.50
CA ILE A 293 -6.79 -10.14 -13.51
C ILE A 293 -5.76 -9.25 -12.81
N ALA A 294 -5.78 -7.94 -13.00
CA ALA A 294 -4.85 -7.03 -12.32
C ALA A 294 -5.01 -7.08 -10.78
N LYS A 295 -6.25 -7.10 -10.29
CA LYS A 295 -6.53 -7.26 -8.86
C LYS A 295 -6.18 -8.66 -8.36
N ALA A 296 -6.46 -9.70 -9.13
CA ALA A 296 -6.10 -11.08 -8.80
C ALA A 296 -4.58 -11.29 -8.71
N LYS A 297 -3.79 -10.64 -9.58
CA LYS A 297 -2.32 -10.63 -9.48
C LYS A 297 -1.87 -10.12 -8.12
N ARG A 298 -2.43 -9.00 -7.67
CA ARG A 298 -2.11 -8.42 -6.35
C ARG A 298 -2.44 -9.38 -5.21
N PHE A 299 -3.65 -9.97 -5.24
CA PHE A 299 -4.04 -11.01 -4.28
C PHE A 299 -3.07 -12.21 -4.30
N SER A 300 -2.72 -12.72 -5.49
CA SER A 300 -1.84 -13.90 -5.64
C SER A 300 -0.44 -13.67 -5.05
N LEU A 301 0.11 -12.46 -5.21
CA LEU A 301 1.41 -12.07 -4.65
C LEU A 301 1.34 -12.00 -3.12
N ALA A 302 0.28 -11.40 -2.57
CA ALA A 302 0.05 -11.35 -1.13
C ALA A 302 -0.13 -12.75 -0.54
N PHE A 303 -0.97 -13.59 -1.16
CA PHE A 303 -1.21 -14.98 -0.75
C PHE A 303 0.09 -15.80 -0.75
N LYS A 304 0.89 -15.68 -1.80
CA LYS A 304 2.21 -16.32 -1.90
C LYS A 304 3.15 -15.84 -0.80
N GLY A 305 3.22 -14.54 -0.54
CA GLY A 305 4.06 -13.98 0.54
C GLY A 305 3.67 -14.52 1.91
N ILE A 306 2.37 -14.55 2.21
CA ILE A 306 1.85 -15.03 3.50
C ILE A 306 2.17 -16.53 3.69
N THR A 307 1.86 -17.36 2.70
CA THR A 307 2.11 -18.82 2.75
C THR A 307 3.60 -19.18 2.75
N ALA A 308 4.43 -18.36 2.11
CA ALA A 308 5.87 -18.55 2.10
C ALA A 308 6.51 -18.14 3.43
N ASP A 309 5.94 -17.17 4.17
CA ASP A 309 6.56 -16.57 5.37
C ASP A 309 6.05 -17.13 6.71
N ILE A 310 4.85 -17.73 6.74
CA ILE A 310 4.26 -18.31 7.95
C ILE A 310 3.82 -19.75 7.70
N GLY A 311 4.14 -20.65 8.64
CA GLY A 311 3.54 -21.98 8.71
C GLY A 311 2.10 -21.90 9.20
N ILE A 312 1.21 -21.23 8.47
CA ILE A 312 -0.20 -21.05 8.86
C ILE A 312 -0.83 -22.43 8.91
N ARG A 313 -1.40 -22.78 10.07
CA ARG A 313 -2.18 -24.00 10.18
C ARG A 313 -3.47 -23.80 9.40
N ARG A 314 -3.77 -24.72 8.48
CA ARG A 314 -4.99 -24.63 7.66
C ARG A 314 -6.27 -24.59 8.49
N ASP A 315 -6.26 -25.21 9.67
CA ASP A 315 -7.37 -25.27 10.60
C ASP A 315 -7.43 -24.09 11.60
N GLY A 316 -6.39 -23.25 11.65
CA GLY A 316 -6.37 -22.01 12.42
C GLY A 316 -7.24 -20.91 11.81
N ASP A 317 -7.58 -19.89 12.60
CA ASP A 317 -8.48 -18.81 12.18
C ASP A 317 -7.94 -18.02 10.97
N TRP A 318 -6.65 -17.70 10.97
CA TRP A 318 -5.98 -17.07 9.82
C TRP A 318 -5.99 -17.98 8.58
N GLY A 319 -5.77 -19.29 8.76
CA GLY A 319 -5.85 -20.28 7.69
C GLY A 319 -7.23 -20.31 7.04
N LYS A 320 -8.29 -20.43 7.84
CA LYS A 320 -9.68 -20.45 7.36
C LYS A 320 -10.04 -19.17 6.60
N ARG A 321 -9.69 -17.99 7.12
CA ARG A 321 -9.92 -16.70 6.45
C ARG A 321 -9.17 -16.62 5.12
N MET A 322 -7.88 -16.94 5.13
CA MET A 322 -7.02 -16.92 3.94
C MET A 322 -7.53 -17.85 2.83
N TYR A 323 -7.93 -19.09 3.15
CA TYR A 323 -8.50 -20.01 2.16
C TYR A 323 -9.93 -19.64 1.74
N GLY A 324 -10.71 -19.00 2.61
CA GLY A 324 -11.98 -18.37 2.23
C GLY A 324 -11.79 -17.29 1.16
N CYS A 325 -10.80 -16.41 1.32
CA CYS A 325 -10.43 -15.41 0.32
C CYS A 325 -10.01 -16.07 -1.01
N ARG A 326 -9.20 -17.13 -0.94
CA ARG A 326 -8.80 -17.90 -2.13
C ARG A 326 -10.01 -18.46 -2.88
N GLY A 327 -10.99 -19.01 -2.15
CA GLY A 327 -12.25 -19.49 -2.73
C GLY A 327 -13.04 -18.38 -3.44
N LYS A 328 -13.17 -17.20 -2.82
CA LYS A 328 -13.82 -16.03 -3.44
C LYS A 328 -13.15 -15.64 -4.77
N VAL A 329 -11.82 -15.50 -4.77
CA VAL A 329 -11.04 -15.14 -5.96
C VAL A 329 -11.15 -16.22 -7.05
N SER A 330 -11.05 -17.49 -6.65
CA SER A 330 -11.26 -18.63 -7.54
C SER A 330 -12.61 -18.55 -8.25
N HIS A 331 -13.68 -18.32 -7.51
CA HIS A 331 -15.03 -18.25 -8.06
C HIS A 331 -15.20 -17.08 -9.05
N ALA A 332 -14.68 -15.90 -8.69
CA ALA A 332 -14.72 -14.73 -9.57
C ALA A 332 -13.99 -14.97 -10.91
N ILE A 333 -12.79 -15.56 -10.86
CA ILE A 333 -12.00 -15.86 -12.08
C ILE A 333 -12.64 -16.99 -12.88
N GLU A 334 -13.16 -18.03 -12.21
CA GLU A 334 -13.83 -19.14 -12.89
C GLU A 334 -15.04 -18.64 -13.70
N ASN A 335 -15.92 -17.87 -13.07
CA ASN A 335 -17.11 -17.31 -13.70
C ASN A 335 -16.77 -16.35 -14.83
N LEU A 336 -15.89 -15.37 -14.56
CA LEU A 336 -15.62 -14.32 -15.54
C LEU A 336 -14.71 -14.79 -16.66
N VAL A 337 -13.68 -15.59 -16.38
CA VAL A 337 -12.61 -15.95 -17.32
C VAL A 337 -12.81 -17.35 -17.92
N LEU A 338 -13.08 -18.38 -17.10
CA LEU A 338 -13.03 -19.80 -17.54
C LEU A 338 -14.32 -20.33 -18.16
N SER A 339 -15.49 -20.04 -17.57
CA SER A 339 -16.76 -20.71 -17.90
C SER A 339 -17.09 -20.69 -19.39
N ASN A 340 -16.89 -19.55 -20.07
CA ASN A 340 -17.17 -19.37 -21.50
C ASN A 340 -15.91 -19.09 -22.34
N ALA A 341 -14.70 -19.38 -21.82
CA ALA A 341 -13.45 -19.08 -22.52
C ALA A 341 -13.39 -19.71 -23.92
N GLN A 342 -13.82 -20.97 -24.03
CA GLN A 342 -13.79 -21.72 -25.28
C GLN A 342 -14.73 -21.11 -26.31
N ASP A 343 -15.96 -20.77 -25.93
CA ASP A 343 -16.90 -20.12 -26.83
C ASP A 343 -16.40 -18.76 -27.30
N VAL A 344 -15.93 -17.91 -26.39
CA VAL A 344 -15.45 -16.55 -26.74
C VAL A 344 -14.24 -16.62 -27.68
N ILE A 345 -13.25 -17.47 -27.39
CA ILE A 345 -12.02 -17.58 -28.18
C ILE A 345 -12.31 -18.21 -29.54
N LEU A 346 -13.06 -19.32 -29.59
CA LEU A 346 -13.35 -19.99 -30.86
C LEU A 346 -14.36 -19.23 -31.72
N ASN A 347 -15.16 -18.32 -31.17
CA ASN A 347 -16.14 -17.52 -31.93
C ASN A 347 -15.48 -16.57 -32.95
N MET A 348 -14.20 -16.23 -32.77
CA MET A 348 -13.47 -15.50 -33.83
C MET A 348 -13.30 -16.36 -35.08
N LEU A 349 -13.21 -17.69 -34.93
CA LEU A 349 -12.97 -18.63 -36.03
C LEU A 349 -14.28 -18.91 -36.78
N PRO A 350 -14.26 -18.90 -38.13
CA PRO A 350 -15.34 -19.42 -38.94
C PRO A 350 -15.84 -20.79 -38.48
N ASN A 351 -17.17 -20.94 -38.36
CA ASN A 351 -17.82 -22.16 -37.86
C ASN A 351 -17.24 -22.66 -36.52
N LYS A 352 -16.76 -21.75 -35.66
CA LYS A 352 -16.09 -22.06 -34.38
C LYS A 352 -14.95 -23.09 -34.51
N GLY A 353 -14.19 -23.04 -35.61
CA GLY A 353 -13.04 -23.93 -35.86
C GLY A 353 -13.39 -25.34 -36.38
N LYS A 354 -14.68 -25.65 -36.56
CA LYS A 354 -15.11 -26.97 -37.06
C LYS A 354 -14.97 -27.12 -38.58
N GLY A 355 -14.99 -26.03 -39.33
CA GLY A 355 -14.84 -26.01 -40.79
C GLY A 355 -13.50 -25.46 -41.26
N ILE A 356 -13.29 -25.45 -42.58
CA ILE A 356 -12.20 -24.65 -43.15
C ILE A 356 -12.73 -23.24 -43.42
N PRO A 357 -11.99 -22.18 -43.03
CA PRO A 357 -12.34 -20.80 -43.36
C PRO A 357 -12.52 -20.59 -44.85
N ASP A 358 -13.48 -19.74 -45.19
CA ASP A 358 -13.49 -19.07 -46.49
C ASP A 358 -12.42 -17.96 -46.43
N PHE A 359 -11.50 -17.97 -47.40
CA PHE A 359 -10.41 -17.00 -47.48
C PHE A 359 -10.76 -15.80 -48.35
N SER A 360 -12.05 -15.61 -48.63
CA SER A 360 -12.55 -14.46 -49.39
C SER A 360 -12.58 -13.16 -48.56
N ASP A 361 -12.57 -13.27 -47.23
CA ASP A 361 -12.65 -12.14 -46.30
C ASP A 361 -11.56 -12.20 -45.21
N PHE A 362 -11.15 -11.03 -44.73
CA PHE A 362 -10.29 -10.89 -43.56
C PHE A 362 -10.98 -11.39 -42.27
N PRO A 363 -10.20 -11.81 -41.26
CA PRO A 363 -10.73 -12.08 -39.92
C PRO A 363 -11.49 -10.87 -39.36
N ASP A 364 -12.58 -11.14 -38.64
CA ASP A 364 -13.35 -10.10 -37.94
C ASP A 364 -12.53 -9.52 -36.78
N GLU A 365 -12.15 -8.25 -36.92
CA GLU A 365 -11.29 -7.53 -35.98
C GLU A 365 -11.92 -7.43 -34.58
N ALA A 366 -13.22 -7.11 -34.49
CA ALA A 366 -13.91 -6.97 -33.21
C ALA A 366 -14.00 -8.32 -32.46
N LYS A 367 -14.27 -9.41 -33.20
CA LYS A 367 -14.23 -10.76 -32.60
C LYS A 367 -12.83 -11.16 -32.18
N PHE A 368 -11.80 -10.80 -32.96
CA PHE A 368 -10.42 -11.06 -32.61
C PHE A 368 -10.00 -10.30 -31.35
N GLU A 369 -10.34 -9.02 -31.20
CA GLU A 369 -10.05 -8.24 -29.98
C GLU A 369 -10.68 -8.85 -28.72
N MET A 370 -11.91 -9.37 -28.83
CA MET A 370 -12.56 -10.09 -27.73
C MET A 370 -11.83 -11.41 -27.39
N ALA A 371 -11.48 -12.19 -28.41
CA ALA A 371 -10.74 -13.44 -28.23
C ALA A 371 -9.34 -13.19 -27.66
N GLU A 372 -8.64 -12.14 -28.09
CA GLU A 372 -7.30 -11.78 -27.62
C GLU A 372 -7.33 -11.40 -26.14
N ARG A 373 -8.29 -10.54 -25.74
CA ARG A 373 -8.48 -10.18 -24.33
C ARG A 373 -8.75 -11.42 -23.46
N ARG A 374 -9.61 -12.31 -23.93
CA ARG A 374 -9.95 -13.56 -23.22
C ARG A 374 -8.75 -14.53 -23.12
N ALA A 375 -8.03 -14.72 -24.22
CA ALA A 375 -6.83 -15.55 -24.28
C ALA A 375 -5.75 -15.04 -23.33
N ARG A 376 -5.50 -13.73 -23.33
CA ARG A 376 -4.55 -13.08 -22.42
C ARG A 376 -4.96 -13.26 -20.95
N ALA A 377 -6.24 -13.04 -20.63
CA ALA A 377 -6.74 -13.23 -19.27
C ALA A 377 -6.59 -14.67 -18.80
N LEU A 378 -6.87 -15.67 -19.66
CA LEU A 378 -6.67 -17.08 -19.34
C LEU A 378 -5.18 -17.42 -19.14
N GLY A 379 -4.30 -16.91 -20.01
CA GLY A 379 -2.86 -17.10 -19.89
C GLY A 379 -2.32 -16.53 -18.58
N GLU A 380 -2.79 -15.35 -18.16
CA GLU A 380 -2.42 -14.71 -16.90
C GLU A 380 -2.98 -15.44 -15.68
N ALA A 381 -4.27 -15.84 -15.71
CA ALA A 381 -4.88 -16.65 -14.66
C ALA A 381 -4.10 -17.96 -14.45
N SER A 382 -3.62 -18.57 -15.54
CA SER A 382 -2.81 -19.80 -15.49
C SER A 382 -1.48 -19.61 -14.75
N ARG A 383 -0.83 -18.44 -14.86
CA ARG A 383 0.44 -18.15 -14.14
C ARG A 383 0.29 -18.09 -12.63
N MET A 384 -0.90 -17.71 -12.15
CA MET A 384 -1.21 -17.60 -10.73
C MET A 384 -2.14 -18.71 -10.22
N ALA A 385 -2.41 -19.73 -11.05
CA ALA A 385 -3.45 -20.73 -10.83
C ALA A 385 -3.25 -21.52 -9.53
N GLU A 386 -2.00 -21.78 -9.15
CA GLU A 386 -1.68 -22.39 -7.87
C GLU A 386 -2.15 -21.50 -6.70
N GLN A 387 -1.80 -20.22 -6.70
CA GLN A 387 -2.12 -19.30 -5.61
C GLN A 387 -3.63 -19.05 -5.48
N ILE A 388 -4.36 -18.99 -6.61
CA ILE A 388 -5.81 -18.80 -6.61
C ILE A 388 -6.61 -20.10 -6.50
N GLY A 389 -5.98 -21.27 -6.63
CA GLY A 389 -6.68 -22.57 -6.49
C GLY A 389 -7.36 -23.09 -7.74
N LEU A 390 -6.96 -22.64 -8.91
CA LEU A 390 -7.51 -23.02 -10.21
C LEU A 390 -6.56 -23.85 -11.08
N GLN A 391 -5.49 -24.44 -10.51
CA GLN A 391 -4.44 -25.13 -11.28
C GLN A 391 -4.98 -26.17 -12.26
N SER A 392 -5.82 -27.10 -11.81
CA SER A 392 -6.40 -28.14 -12.67
C SER A 392 -7.37 -27.58 -13.70
N ALA A 393 -8.22 -26.62 -13.30
CA ALA A 393 -9.22 -26.00 -14.17
C ALA A 393 -8.56 -25.18 -15.31
N CYS A 394 -7.58 -24.33 -14.98
CA CYS A 394 -6.80 -23.58 -15.95
C CYS A 394 -6.05 -24.52 -16.90
N GLN A 395 -5.34 -25.54 -16.38
CA GLN A 395 -4.59 -26.48 -17.20
C GLN A 395 -5.50 -27.23 -18.18
N SER A 396 -6.65 -27.72 -17.71
CA SER A 396 -7.62 -28.40 -18.56
C SER A 396 -8.15 -27.50 -19.66
N LYS A 397 -8.48 -26.24 -19.33
CA LYS A 397 -9.04 -25.27 -20.29
C LYS A 397 -7.99 -24.86 -21.33
N VAL A 398 -6.75 -24.58 -20.91
CA VAL A 398 -5.60 -24.27 -21.77
C VAL A 398 -5.32 -25.41 -22.73
N ASN A 399 -5.25 -26.66 -22.25
CA ASN A 399 -4.97 -27.82 -23.09
C ASN A 399 -6.06 -28.04 -24.16
N GLN A 400 -7.33 -27.90 -23.78
CA GLN A 400 -8.44 -28.04 -24.72
C GLN A 400 -8.41 -26.96 -25.81
N LEU A 401 -8.26 -25.70 -25.41
CA LEU A 401 -8.17 -24.58 -26.36
C LEU A 401 -6.97 -24.67 -27.29
N ARG A 402 -5.80 -25.04 -26.74
CA ARG A 402 -4.59 -25.28 -27.52
C ARG A 402 -4.84 -26.33 -28.59
N LYS A 403 -5.41 -27.48 -28.22
CA LYS A 403 -5.72 -28.56 -29.16
C LYS A 403 -6.66 -28.08 -30.27
N ASP A 404 -7.72 -27.35 -29.93
CA ASP A 404 -8.70 -26.86 -30.91
C ASP A 404 -8.07 -25.85 -31.89
N LEU A 405 -7.25 -24.92 -31.38
CA LEU A 405 -6.55 -23.92 -32.19
C LEU A 405 -5.45 -24.52 -33.07
N GLU A 406 -4.64 -25.46 -32.54
CA GLU A 406 -3.61 -26.17 -33.31
C GLU A 406 -4.23 -27.02 -34.43
N GLN A 407 -5.34 -27.71 -34.15
CA GLN A 407 -6.08 -28.45 -35.17
C GLN A 407 -6.62 -27.53 -36.26
N TYR A 408 -7.10 -26.34 -35.89
CA TYR A 408 -7.58 -25.36 -36.86
C TYR A 408 -6.44 -24.75 -37.69
N ALA A 409 -5.32 -24.38 -37.07
CA ALA A 409 -4.13 -23.89 -37.76
C ALA A 409 -3.58 -24.92 -38.76
N ALA A 410 -3.53 -26.20 -38.38
CA ALA A 410 -3.12 -27.29 -39.27
C ALA A 410 -3.99 -27.38 -40.54
N LYS A 411 -5.32 -27.24 -40.40
CA LYS A 411 -6.25 -27.22 -41.55
C LYS A 411 -5.98 -26.04 -42.48
N ILE A 412 -5.63 -24.86 -41.94
CA ILE A 412 -5.26 -23.69 -42.76
C ILE A 412 -3.96 -23.97 -43.52
N ILE A 413 -2.94 -24.48 -42.82
CA ILE A 413 -1.63 -24.79 -43.42
C ILE A 413 -1.76 -25.81 -44.57
N GLU A 414 -2.61 -26.83 -44.41
CA GLU A 414 -2.86 -27.82 -45.47
C GLU A 414 -3.53 -27.19 -46.72
N LYS A 415 -4.37 -26.18 -46.53
CA LYS A 415 -5.08 -25.50 -47.62
C LYS A 415 -4.30 -24.37 -48.28
N LEU A 416 -3.39 -23.70 -47.55
CA LEU A 416 -2.62 -22.55 -48.05
C LEU A 416 -2.01 -22.75 -49.46
N PRO A 417 -1.42 -23.92 -49.81
CA PRO A 417 -0.87 -24.14 -51.15
C PRO A 417 -1.91 -24.09 -52.28
N LYS A 418 -3.18 -24.32 -51.97
CA LYS A 418 -4.31 -24.36 -52.93
C LYS A 418 -5.05 -23.02 -53.04
N VAL A 419 -4.65 -22.02 -52.25
CA VAL A 419 -5.25 -20.69 -52.27
C VAL A 419 -4.67 -19.88 -53.42
N GLY A 420 -5.54 -19.30 -54.26
CA GLY A 420 -5.14 -18.40 -55.35
C GLY A 420 -4.39 -17.17 -54.83
N PRO A 421 -3.54 -16.53 -55.66
CA PRO A 421 -2.70 -15.41 -55.24
C PRO A 421 -3.49 -14.25 -54.61
N ASP A 422 -4.72 -14.01 -55.08
CA ASP A 422 -5.57 -12.90 -54.62
C ASP A 422 -6.05 -13.07 -53.16
N ASN A 423 -6.21 -14.31 -52.68
CA ASN A 423 -6.74 -14.61 -51.34
C ASN A 423 -5.65 -15.04 -50.33
N LYS A 424 -4.37 -14.99 -50.73
CA LYS A 424 -3.24 -15.36 -49.87
C LYS A 424 -3.06 -14.42 -48.66
N PRO A 425 -3.25 -13.09 -48.76
CA PRO A 425 -3.16 -12.19 -47.62
C PRO A 425 -4.17 -12.55 -46.51
N GLU A 426 -5.42 -12.81 -46.87
CA GLU A 426 -6.52 -13.16 -45.99
C GLU A 426 -6.23 -14.50 -45.29
N ALA A 427 -5.83 -15.52 -46.06
CA ALA A 427 -5.46 -16.83 -45.52
C ALA A 427 -4.29 -16.74 -44.52
N SER A 428 -3.31 -15.86 -44.81
CA SER A 428 -2.19 -15.59 -43.91
C SER A 428 -2.64 -14.87 -42.63
N ALA A 429 -3.60 -13.93 -42.73
CA ALA A 429 -4.18 -13.25 -41.58
C ALA A 429 -4.98 -14.19 -40.67
N HIS A 430 -5.77 -15.12 -41.23
CA HIS A 430 -6.46 -16.18 -40.46
C HIS A 430 -5.47 -17.09 -39.72
N LEU A 431 -4.34 -17.45 -40.35
CA LEU A 431 -3.30 -18.24 -39.68
C LEU A 431 -2.63 -17.43 -38.56
N ALA A 432 -2.23 -16.18 -38.83
CA ALA A 432 -1.53 -15.32 -37.87
C ALA A 432 -2.38 -15.06 -36.62
N THR A 433 -3.67 -14.74 -36.79
CA THR A 433 -4.60 -14.55 -35.67
C THR A 433 -4.78 -15.82 -34.84
N THR A 434 -4.89 -17.00 -35.47
CA THR A 434 -4.98 -18.28 -34.76
C THR A 434 -3.71 -18.57 -33.96
N VAL A 435 -2.52 -18.41 -34.57
CA VAL A 435 -1.23 -18.63 -33.91
C VAL A 435 -1.06 -17.68 -32.72
N ARG A 436 -1.43 -16.41 -32.88
CA ARG A 436 -1.40 -15.43 -31.79
C ARG A 436 -2.23 -15.85 -30.58
N LEU A 437 -3.41 -16.43 -30.79
CA LEU A 437 -4.24 -16.94 -29.69
C LEU A 437 -3.57 -18.15 -28.99
N VAL A 438 -2.92 -19.04 -29.74
CA VAL A 438 -2.13 -20.14 -29.15
C VAL A 438 -1.02 -19.58 -28.27
N GLU A 439 -0.25 -18.61 -28.75
CA GLU A 439 0.84 -17.97 -27.99
C GLU A 439 0.34 -17.35 -26.68
N LEU A 440 -0.78 -16.64 -26.71
CA LEU A 440 -1.34 -15.97 -25.53
C LEU A 440 -1.84 -16.95 -24.47
N ILE A 441 -2.41 -18.09 -24.88
CA ILE A 441 -2.94 -19.11 -23.96
C ILE A 441 -1.81 -19.99 -23.41
N THR A 442 -0.78 -20.26 -24.21
CA THR A 442 0.36 -21.11 -23.83
C THR A 442 1.47 -20.35 -23.12
N ASN A 443 1.48 -19.02 -23.18
CA ASN A 443 2.54 -18.15 -22.67
C ASN A 443 3.93 -18.55 -23.21
N SER A 444 4.27 -18.07 -24.41
CA SER A 444 5.52 -18.35 -25.13
C SER A 444 6.83 -17.85 -24.49
N ASP A 445 6.87 -17.55 -23.18
CA ASP A 445 8.10 -17.36 -22.40
C ASP A 445 8.68 -18.70 -21.88
N THR A 446 8.11 -19.83 -22.30
CA THR A 446 8.54 -21.19 -21.92
C THR A 446 8.94 -22.07 -23.11
N ALA A 447 9.56 -21.48 -24.13
CA ALA A 447 10.30 -22.19 -25.18
C ALA A 447 11.80 -21.94 -25.05
#